data_AF-A0AAD7XWJ1-F1
#
_entry.id   AF-A0AAD7XWJ1-F1
#
_cell.length_a   1.000
_cell.length_b   1.000
_cell.length_c   1.000
_cell.angle_alpha   90.00
_cell.angle_beta   90.00
_cell.angle_gamma   90.00
#
_symmetry.space_group_name_H-M   'P 1'
#
loop_
_entity.id
_entity.type
_entity.pdbx_description
1 polymer ?
#
loop_
_entity_poly.entity_id
_entity_poly.type
_entity_poly.pdbx_seq_one_letter_code
_entity_poly.pdbx_strand_id
1 'polypeptide(L)'
;MVPLPAGYSSRNDSSLSLRTRRNMNEEEEHLISQDYSEQDHFLEKENNNSTRRPRGFWDVDEDFDDEELGEPHHHQLQHKKSIWYHLRFAFIGIGIGLLFLILKLSVMAVGHHGEHMRPVERLYSNGTHQFAPTLILISLDGFRNDYLNRNVTPHLSQFASQGIRAEYMNPSFPSITFPNHWTLATGLYPEAHGIVGNEFYDPQLQSMFIHKRPAISSQSRWWGGEPIWTTSKLQGRKSAVIMWPGSPVPKFEPDYFVDYERGITAQHKMETALGWLDMPFEERPQMISIYVPQVDQKGHGGGPEGGQLNGVLTQMDDAVGFLLKGLKERNLDSHVNIVIVSDHGMAQTDKSRLIFYEDILSKETLSHLRQREAWPLLSLRPKDDAPEDTVNRVYEELYNYTQSVDDAHFQVYLREDVPERFHYRGTERIAPIVTIPDVGYSIISHKDYNITSGKPYRPMGIHGYDNLAMEMRAIFMARGPRIDQWYSKGTIVAPFFNVEVYGFVAKILNLDPAPNNGTLNGELVPIA
;
A
#
# COMPACT_ATOMS: atom_id res chain seq x y z
N MET A 1 33.11 15.93 62.62
CA MET A 1 33.82 14.64 62.72
C MET A 1 33.97 14.04 61.33
N VAL A 2 35.02 13.25 61.11
CA VAL A 2 35.34 12.32 60.00
C VAL A 2 34.44 12.34 58.73
N PRO A 3 35.01 12.65 57.54
CA PRO A 3 34.38 12.44 56.23
C PRO A 3 35.06 11.33 55.38
N LEU A 4 34.32 10.76 54.41
CA LEU A 4 34.83 10.02 53.22
C LEU A 4 35.60 8.69 53.54
N PRO A 5 36.09 7.86 52.57
CA PRO A 5 36.20 8.08 51.12
C PRO A 5 35.84 6.94 50.13
N ALA A 6 35.80 7.37 48.85
CA ALA A 6 36.11 6.74 47.56
C ALA A 6 36.53 5.25 47.43
N GLY A 7 36.26 4.70 46.23
CA GLY A 7 37.16 3.74 45.57
C GLY A 7 36.48 2.71 44.67
N TYR A 8 36.68 2.81 43.34
CA TYR A 8 36.52 1.68 42.42
C TYR A 8 37.82 1.50 41.61
N SER A 9 38.23 0.24 41.43
CA SER A 9 39.50 -0.14 40.82
C SER A 9 39.35 -1.43 40.02
N SER A 10 40.13 -1.52 38.94
CA SER A 10 40.47 -2.68 38.10
C SER A 10 40.11 -4.08 38.64
N ARG A 11 39.69 -5.03 37.80
CA ARG A 11 40.59 -5.70 36.83
C ARG A 11 39.86 -6.44 35.70
N ASN A 12 40.63 -6.80 34.68
CA ASN A 12 40.29 -7.78 33.65
C ASN A 12 40.00 -9.16 34.26
N ASP A 13 39.29 -10.00 33.52
CA ASP A 13 39.96 -11.21 33.01
C ASP A 13 39.50 -11.54 31.58
N SER A 14 40.20 -12.42 30.89
CA SER A 14 40.06 -12.67 29.45
C SER A 14 40.33 -14.12 29.07
N SER A 15 39.50 -14.69 28.18
CA SER A 15 39.83 -15.95 27.49
C SER A 15 39.28 -15.96 26.06
N LEU A 16 39.99 -16.61 25.13
CA LEU A 16 39.68 -16.65 23.71
C LEU A 16 39.30 -18.06 23.25
N SER A 17 38.36 -18.17 22.30
CA SER A 17 38.50 -18.92 21.01
C SER A 17 37.13 -18.96 20.31
N LEU A 18 36.97 -18.55 19.03
CA LEU A 18 37.59 -18.99 17.77
C LEU A 18 37.08 -20.36 17.25
N ARG A 19 35.86 -20.35 16.69
CA ARG A 19 35.38 -21.15 15.54
C ARG A 19 34.09 -20.48 15.02
N THR A 20 34.12 -19.56 14.06
CA THR A 20 34.50 -19.68 12.64
C THR A 20 33.48 -20.44 11.80
N ARG A 21 32.52 -19.70 11.24
CA ARG A 21 31.86 -19.90 9.93
C ARG A 21 31.48 -21.34 9.56
N ARG A 22 30.36 -21.80 10.11
CA ARG A 22 29.32 -22.52 9.37
C ARG A 22 27.96 -22.11 9.95
N ASN A 23 26.89 -22.35 9.19
CA ASN A 23 25.52 -21.88 9.45
C ASN A 23 25.40 -20.35 9.32
N MET A 24 24.91 -19.91 8.15
CA MET A 24 24.50 -18.51 7.89
C MET A 24 23.32 -18.47 6.89
N ASN A 25 22.62 -19.62 6.74
CA ASN A 25 21.54 -19.86 5.78
C ASN A 25 20.30 -20.52 6.44
N GLU A 26 20.27 -20.62 7.78
CA GLU A 26 19.22 -21.34 8.54
C GLU A 26 18.49 -20.43 9.56
N GLU A 27 18.98 -19.20 9.81
CA GLU A 27 18.38 -18.28 10.79
C GLU A 27 17.25 -17.41 10.22
N GLU A 28 17.10 -17.27 8.90
CA GLU A 28 16.02 -16.46 8.30
C GLU A 28 14.64 -17.14 8.34
N GLU A 29 14.56 -18.47 8.21
CA GLU A 29 13.27 -19.18 8.23
C GLU A 29 12.66 -19.32 9.63
N HIS A 30 13.48 -19.33 10.69
CA HIS A 30 13.01 -19.69 12.03
C HIS A 30 12.43 -18.50 12.85
N LEU A 31 12.62 -17.26 12.38
CA LEU A 31 12.26 -16.02 13.09
C LEU A 31 10.87 -15.46 12.74
N ILE A 32 9.97 -16.26 12.17
CA ILE A 32 8.64 -15.82 11.69
C ILE A 32 7.49 -16.35 12.58
N SER A 33 7.75 -17.31 13.48
CA SER A 33 6.69 -17.98 14.28
C SER A 33 6.58 -17.54 15.75
N GLN A 34 7.24 -16.46 16.18
CA GLN A 34 7.15 -15.93 17.54
C GLN A 34 7.23 -14.40 17.56
N ASP A 35 6.08 -13.72 17.57
CA ASP A 35 5.97 -12.40 18.23
C ASP A 35 4.51 -12.06 18.58
N TYR A 36 4.10 -12.36 19.83
CA TYR A 36 2.73 -12.12 20.32
C TYR A 36 2.68 -11.74 21.82
N SER A 37 3.74 -11.19 22.41
CA SER A 37 3.69 -10.53 23.74
C SER A 37 4.92 -9.67 24.10
N GLU A 38 4.66 -8.42 24.48
CA GLU A 38 5.36 -7.64 25.52
C GLU A 38 6.87 -7.30 25.39
N GLN A 39 7.12 -6.11 24.83
CA GLN A 39 7.77 -4.95 25.48
C GLN A 39 9.23 -4.94 26.01
N ASP A 40 9.89 -3.83 25.62
CA ASP A 40 10.75 -2.92 26.41
C ASP A 40 12.30 -3.10 26.54
N HIS A 41 12.99 -2.06 26.02
CA HIS A 41 14.00 -1.18 26.67
C HIS A 41 15.52 -1.15 26.26
N PHE A 42 15.97 0.10 25.97
CA PHE A 42 17.36 0.67 25.84
C PHE A 42 18.25 0.28 24.62
N LEU A 43 18.64 1.19 23.70
CA LEU A 43 19.62 2.32 23.79
C LEU A 43 21.01 1.89 24.32
N GLU A 44 22.17 2.33 23.80
CA GLU A 44 22.51 3.43 22.87
C GLU A 44 23.93 3.23 22.23
N LYS A 45 24.22 3.88 21.08
CA LYS A 45 25.47 4.62 20.67
C LYS A 45 26.92 4.07 20.91
N GLU A 46 27.99 4.45 20.18
CA GLU A 46 28.24 5.14 18.90
C GLU A 46 29.76 5.05 18.57
N ASN A 47 30.18 5.38 17.32
CA ASN A 47 31.57 5.77 16.93
C ASN A 47 32.69 4.68 17.01
N ASN A 48 33.86 4.80 16.35
CA ASN A 48 34.46 5.91 15.60
C ASN A 48 35.37 5.46 14.42
N ASN A 49 35.79 6.43 13.59
CA ASN A 49 36.81 6.43 12.52
C ASN A 49 38.06 5.54 12.76
N SER A 50 38.80 5.05 11.74
CA SER A 50 39.58 5.91 10.82
C SER A 50 40.39 5.19 9.71
N THR A 51 40.39 5.78 8.51
CA THR A 51 41.50 5.96 7.53
C THR A 51 42.56 4.85 7.24
N ARG A 52 42.77 4.46 5.95
CA ARG A 52 43.94 4.91 5.11
C ARG A 52 44.06 4.29 3.69
N ARG A 53 44.38 5.21 2.77
CA ARG A 53 44.62 5.21 1.30
C ARG A 53 45.97 4.51 0.83
N PRO A 54 46.31 4.40 -0.49
CA PRO A 54 46.60 3.09 -1.14
C PRO A 54 47.84 3.00 -2.09
N ARG A 55 47.91 1.93 -2.93
CA ARG A 55 48.61 1.70 -4.24
C ARG A 55 48.10 0.36 -4.87
N GLY A 56 48.35 -0.09 -6.12
CA GLY A 56 49.19 0.36 -7.27
C GLY A 56 50.43 -0.55 -7.52
N PHE A 57 50.82 -1.00 -8.72
CA PHE A 57 50.37 -0.79 -10.13
C PHE A 57 51.08 -1.84 -11.09
N TRP A 58 50.77 -1.88 -12.41
CA TRP A 58 51.42 -2.68 -13.52
C TRP A 58 51.15 -4.22 -13.55
N ASP A 59 51.25 -5.01 -14.64
CA ASP A 59 51.22 -4.76 -16.12
C ASP A 59 50.93 -6.03 -16.97
N VAL A 60 50.45 -5.77 -18.22
CA VAL A 60 50.73 -6.35 -19.57
C VAL A 60 51.36 -7.75 -19.77
N ASP A 61 50.85 -8.52 -20.76
CA ASP A 61 51.60 -9.11 -21.90
C ASP A 61 50.67 -9.68 -23.02
N GLU A 62 51.20 -9.81 -24.26
CA GLU A 62 50.54 -10.32 -25.49
C GLU A 62 51.22 -11.61 -26.00
N ASP A 63 50.60 -12.35 -26.93
CA ASP A 63 51.33 -13.23 -27.87
C ASP A 63 50.51 -13.56 -29.15
N PHE A 64 51.19 -13.98 -30.23
CA PHE A 64 50.68 -14.19 -31.61
C PHE A 64 50.74 -15.66 -32.08
N ASP A 65 50.06 -16.00 -33.19
CA ASP A 65 50.63 -16.81 -34.31
C ASP A 65 49.62 -17.04 -35.49
N ASP A 66 50.16 -17.11 -36.71
CA ASP A 66 49.53 -17.56 -37.99
C ASP A 66 50.35 -18.78 -38.54
N GLU A 67 50.31 -19.33 -39.76
CA GLU A 67 49.63 -19.12 -41.07
C GLU A 67 49.57 -20.51 -41.78
N GLU A 68 48.58 -20.82 -42.63
CA GLU A 68 48.82 -21.61 -43.86
C GLU A 68 47.68 -21.55 -44.91
N LEU A 69 47.95 -22.02 -46.15
CA LEU A 69 47.24 -21.62 -47.39
C LEU A 69 46.75 -22.79 -48.28
N GLY A 70 45.76 -22.52 -49.15
CA GLY A 70 45.33 -23.43 -50.23
C GLY A 70 44.31 -22.82 -51.22
N GLU A 71 44.58 -22.93 -52.52
CA GLU A 71 43.78 -22.42 -53.66
C GLU A 71 43.17 -23.56 -54.54
N PRO A 72 42.51 -23.30 -55.70
CA PRO A 72 41.29 -22.48 -55.90
C PRO A 72 40.23 -23.20 -56.80
N HIS A 73 38.99 -22.69 -56.88
CA HIS A 73 38.13 -22.95 -58.05
C HIS A 73 37.09 -21.83 -58.32
N HIS A 74 36.93 -21.44 -59.59
CA HIS A 74 35.91 -20.49 -60.05
C HIS A 74 34.52 -21.15 -60.15
N HIS A 75 33.45 -20.48 -59.67
CA HIS A 75 32.16 -20.51 -60.37
C HIS A 75 31.26 -19.27 -60.13
N GLN A 76 30.92 -18.62 -61.25
CA GLN A 76 29.72 -17.81 -61.56
C GLN A 76 29.21 -16.65 -60.65
N LEU A 77 29.10 -15.49 -61.31
CA LEU A 77 28.48 -14.25 -60.83
C LEU A 77 26.93 -14.32 -60.76
N GLN A 78 26.35 -14.69 -59.62
CA GLN A 78 24.90 -14.43 -59.36
C GLN A 78 24.57 -13.85 -57.98
N HIS A 79 25.33 -14.15 -56.91
CA HIS A 79 24.87 -13.86 -55.54
C HIS A 79 24.79 -12.36 -55.12
N LYS A 80 25.52 -11.44 -55.78
CA LYS A 80 25.62 -10.04 -55.34
C LYS A 80 24.33 -9.20 -55.40
N LYS A 81 23.27 -9.67 -56.06
CA LYS A 81 21.96 -8.97 -56.06
C LYS A 81 21.12 -9.25 -54.81
N SER A 82 21.23 -10.42 -54.18
CA SER A 82 20.35 -10.80 -53.06
C SER A 82 20.60 -9.96 -51.80
N ILE A 83 21.87 -9.79 -51.43
CA ILE A 83 22.30 -9.02 -50.24
C ILE A 83 21.75 -7.57 -50.28
N TRP A 84 21.73 -6.93 -51.46
CA TRP A 84 21.20 -5.57 -51.63
C TRP A 84 19.69 -5.46 -51.42
N TYR A 85 18.91 -6.53 -51.64
CA TYR A 85 17.48 -6.54 -51.29
C TYR A 85 17.28 -6.64 -49.77
N HIS A 86 17.96 -7.57 -49.11
CA HIS A 86 17.86 -7.72 -47.65
C HIS A 86 18.34 -6.47 -46.90
N LEU A 87 19.45 -5.85 -47.33
CA LEU A 87 19.92 -4.57 -46.80
C LEU A 87 18.89 -3.44 -47.02
N ARG A 88 18.25 -3.37 -48.19
CA ARG A 88 17.17 -2.37 -48.43
C ARG A 88 16.00 -2.56 -47.48
N PHE A 89 15.54 -3.79 -47.26
CA PHE A 89 14.45 -4.04 -46.30
C PHE A 89 14.88 -3.75 -44.85
N ALA A 90 16.13 -4.03 -44.47
CA ALA A 90 16.67 -3.63 -43.17
C ALA A 90 16.71 -2.09 -42.99
N PHE A 91 17.20 -1.34 -43.97
CA PHE A 91 17.20 0.12 -43.93
C PHE A 91 15.78 0.72 -43.92
N ILE A 92 14.81 0.10 -44.63
CA ILE A 92 13.40 0.50 -44.55
C ILE A 92 12.83 0.22 -43.17
N GLY A 93 13.11 -0.95 -42.57
CA GLY A 93 12.68 -1.29 -41.21
C GLY A 93 13.27 -0.34 -40.15
N ILE A 94 14.56 -0.04 -40.24
CA ILE A 94 15.23 0.96 -39.39
C ILE A 94 14.60 2.35 -39.60
N GLY A 95 14.32 2.75 -40.85
CA GLY A 95 13.66 4.03 -41.15
C GLY A 95 12.25 4.13 -40.56
N ILE A 96 11.45 3.07 -40.64
CA ILE A 96 10.11 3.00 -40.03
C ILE A 96 10.22 3.00 -38.50
N GLY A 97 11.16 2.26 -37.92
CA GLY A 97 11.40 2.24 -36.48
C GLY A 97 11.84 3.60 -35.93
N LEU A 98 12.74 4.30 -36.63
CA LEU A 98 13.13 5.66 -36.31
C LEU A 98 11.98 6.66 -36.49
N LEU A 99 11.15 6.51 -37.52
CA LEU A 99 9.95 7.34 -37.70
C LEU A 99 8.95 7.13 -36.57
N PHE A 100 8.73 5.88 -36.13
CA PHE A 100 7.90 5.57 -34.95
C PHE A 100 8.50 6.11 -33.66
N LEU A 101 9.82 6.04 -33.48
CA LEU A 101 10.51 6.61 -32.31
C LEU A 101 10.40 8.14 -32.29
N ILE A 102 10.65 8.80 -33.41
CA ILE A 102 10.48 10.25 -33.57
C ILE A 102 9.03 10.65 -33.31
N LEU A 103 8.06 9.95 -33.91
CA LEU A 103 6.63 10.22 -33.69
C LEU A 103 6.24 10.02 -32.22
N LYS A 104 6.72 8.96 -31.56
CA LYS A 104 6.49 8.72 -30.12
C LYS A 104 7.11 9.83 -29.26
N LEU A 105 8.33 10.25 -29.56
CA LEU A 105 9.00 11.36 -28.86
C LEU A 105 8.31 12.71 -29.13
N SER A 106 7.81 12.95 -30.34
CA SER A 106 7.01 14.14 -30.67
C SER A 106 5.65 14.14 -29.96
N VAL A 107 4.97 13.00 -29.88
CA VAL A 107 3.72 12.86 -29.12
C VAL A 107 3.96 13.02 -27.62
N MET A 108 5.06 12.50 -27.08
CA MET A 108 5.47 12.76 -25.69
C MET A 108 5.80 14.24 -25.43
N ALA A 109 6.54 14.90 -26.34
CA ALA A 109 6.87 16.31 -26.21
C ALA A 109 5.64 17.22 -26.32
N VAL A 110 4.75 16.98 -27.29
CA VAL A 110 3.49 17.73 -27.45
C VAL A 110 2.53 17.45 -26.28
N GLY A 111 2.43 16.18 -25.83
CA GLY A 111 1.63 15.79 -24.68
C GLY A 111 2.10 16.40 -23.35
N HIS A 112 3.38 16.73 -23.22
CA HIS A 112 3.94 17.46 -22.07
C HIS A 112 4.00 18.99 -22.23
N HIS A 113 3.58 19.56 -23.36
CA HIS A 113 3.58 21.02 -23.58
C HIS A 113 2.17 21.61 -23.82
N GLY A 114 1.14 20.84 -23.48
CA GLY A 114 -0.13 21.42 -23.06
C GLY A 114 0.00 22.09 -21.70
N GLU A 115 0.64 23.26 -21.62
CA GLU A 115 0.46 24.17 -20.49
C GLU A 115 -1.00 24.63 -20.48
N HIS A 116 -1.87 23.84 -19.84
CA HIS A 116 -3.11 24.36 -19.29
C HIS A 116 -2.72 25.40 -18.23
N MET A 117 -2.58 26.66 -18.64
CA MET A 117 -2.53 27.81 -17.74
C MET A 117 -3.86 27.87 -16.98
N ARG A 118 -3.95 27.07 -15.91
CA ARG A 118 -5.13 27.01 -15.04
C ARG A 118 -5.34 28.41 -14.46
N PRO A 119 -6.58 28.91 -14.37
CA PRO A 119 -6.83 30.25 -13.84
C PRO A 119 -6.23 30.35 -12.43
N VAL A 120 -5.47 31.42 -12.18
CA VAL A 120 -4.75 31.65 -10.92
C VAL A 120 -5.71 31.43 -9.75
N GLU A 121 -5.41 30.46 -8.90
CA GLU A 121 -6.33 30.09 -7.84
C GLU A 121 -6.50 31.26 -6.88
N ARG A 122 -7.76 31.65 -6.67
CA ARG A 122 -8.10 32.75 -5.78
C ARG A 122 -7.56 32.47 -4.39
N LEU A 123 -6.70 33.36 -3.89
CA LEU A 123 -6.33 33.37 -2.49
C LEU A 123 -7.46 33.98 -1.65
N TYR A 124 -7.62 33.45 -0.45
CA TYR A 124 -8.59 33.87 0.54
C TYR A 124 -7.86 34.41 1.78
N SER A 125 -8.50 35.28 2.56
CA SER A 125 -7.97 35.74 3.85
C SER A 125 -8.86 35.28 4.97
N ASN A 126 -8.27 34.67 6.00
CA ASN A 126 -8.97 34.30 7.23
C ASN A 126 -9.02 35.47 8.25
N GLY A 127 -8.51 36.64 7.87
CA GLY A 127 -8.34 37.82 8.72
C GLY A 127 -6.91 38.05 9.22
N THR A 128 -6.04 37.04 9.20
CA THR A 128 -4.62 37.17 9.61
C THR A 128 -3.63 36.76 8.53
N HIS A 129 -3.94 35.75 7.72
CA HIS A 129 -3.07 35.22 6.66
C HIS A 129 -3.83 35.00 5.35
N GLN A 130 -3.09 35.04 4.23
CA GLN A 130 -3.54 34.49 2.95
C GLN A 130 -3.62 32.96 3.03
N PHE A 131 -4.56 32.35 2.33
CA PHE A 131 -4.74 30.90 2.14
C PHE A 131 -5.05 30.60 0.68
N ALA A 132 -4.34 29.64 0.09
CA ALA A 132 -4.74 29.01 -1.17
C ALA A 132 -5.78 27.92 -0.89
N PRO A 133 -6.44 27.35 -1.93
CA PRO A 133 -7.27 26.17 -1.75
C PRO A 133 -6.49 25.01 -1.12
N THR A 134 -7.03 24.48 -0.02
CA THR A 134 -6.45 23.41 0.79
C THR A 134 -7.46 22.28 0.97
N LEU A 135 -6.95 21.05 1.07
CA LEU A 135 -7.72 19.85 1.38
C LEU A 135 -7.06 19.03 2.52
N ILE A 136 -7.89 18.48 3.40
CA ILE A 136 -7.52 17.45 4.38
C ILE A 136 -8.23 16.14 4.00
N LEU A 137 -7.47 15.10 3.68
CA LEU A 137 -7.94 13.74 3.48
C LEU A 137 -7.71 12.94 4.77
N ILE A 138 -8.76 12.37 5.34
CA ILE A 138 -8.71 11.63 6.62
C ILE A 138 -9.19 10.20 6.37
N SER A 139 -8.34 9.21 6.64
CA SER A 139 -8.73 7.80 6.66
C SER A 139 -8.93 7.32 8.10
N LEU A 140 -10.13 6.81 8.39
CA LEU A 140 -10.47 6.12 9.63
C LEU A 140 -10.44 4.60 9.36
N ASP A 141 -9.30 3.97 9.66
CA ASP A 141 -9.01 2.57 9.32
C ASP A 141 -10.06 1.61 9.87
N GLY A 142 -10.56 0.69 9.04
CA GLY A 142 -11.57 -0.29 9.44
C GLY A 142 -12.94 0.29 9.86
N PHE A 143 -13.20 1.58 9.61
CA PHE A 143 -14.51 2.20 9.87
C PHE A 143 -15.53 1.70 8.84
N ARG A 144 -16.16 0.57 9.16
CA ARG A 144 -17.24 -0.06 8.39
C ARG A 144 -18.45 0.88 8.27
N ASN A 145 -19.08 0.87 7.10
CA ASN A 145 -20.13 1.82 6.71
C ASN A 145 -21.30 1.92 7.71
N ASP A 146 -21.82 0.78 8.19
CA ASP A 146 -22.97 0.72 9.07
C ASP A 146 -22.69 1.18 10.51
N TYR A 147 -21.41 1.39 10.89
CA TYR A 147 -21.06 1.99 12.18
C TYR A 147 -21.63 3.41 12.35
N LEU A 148 -21.88 4.14 11.26
CA LEU A 148 -22.57 5.43 11.27
C LEU A 148 -23.98 5.35 11.87
N ASN A 149 -24.65 4.20 11.74
CA ASN A 149 -26.01 3.98 12.25
C ASN A 149 -26.05 3.70 13.77
N ARG A 150 -24.89 3.59 14.44
CA ARG A 150 -24.80 3.28 15.88
C ARG A 150 -25.15 4.48 16.79
N ASN A 151 -25.40 5.67 16.21
CA ASN A 151 -25.77 6.91 16.91
C ASN A 151 -24.75 7.41 17.95
N VAL A 152 -23.47 7.05 17.81
CA VAL A 152 -22.37 7.46 18.69
C VAL A 152 -21.35 8.41 18.03
N THR A 153 -21.68 8.90 16.82
CA THR A 153 -20.83 9.76 15.99
C THR A 153 -21.58 11.04 15.53
N PRO A 154 -21.92 11.96 16.45
CA PRO A 154 -22.66 13.19 16.13
C PRO A 154 -21.90 14.18 15.23
N HIS A 155 -20.57 14.30 15.33
CA HIS A 155 -19.78 15.21 14.50
C HIS A 155 -19.70 14.74 13.04
N LEU A 156 -19.50 13.45 12.79
CA LEU A 156 -19.57 12.85 11.44
C LEU A 156 -20.99 12.96 10.86
N SER A 157 -22.03 12.80 11.70
CA SER A 157 -23.44 12.99 11.28
C SER A 157 -23.74 14.45 10.89
N GLN A 158 -23.20 15.40 11.65
CA GLN A 158 -23.28 16.84 11.32
C GLN A 158 -22.42 17.19 10.10
N PHE A 159 -21.28 16.53 9.92
CA PHE A 159 -20.39 16.73 8.77
C PHE A 159 -21.08 16.32 7.46
N ALA A 160 -21.62 15.11 7.41
CA ALA A 160 -22.37 14.60 6.26
C ALA A 160 -23.61 15.45 5.94
N SER A 161 -24.42 15.82 6.94
CA SER A 161 -25.61 16.65 6.71
C SER A 161 -25.29 18.10 6.29
N GLN A 162 -24.05 18.58 6.48
CA GLN A 162 -23.58 19.89 6.03
C GLN A 162 -22.67 19.83 4.78
N GLY A 163 -22.49 18.65 4.19
CA GLY A 163 -21.71 18.39 2.98
C GLY A 163 -22.36 17.28 2.16
N ILE A 164 -21.60 16.25 1.79
CA ILE A 164 -22.07 15.03 1.11
C ILE A 164 -21.58 13.77 1.82
N ARG A 165 -22.25 12.65 1.58
CA ARG A 165 -21.76 11.29 1.90
C ARG A 165 -22.10 10.31 0.79
N ALA A 166 -21.35 9.21 0.69
CA ALA A 166 -21.83 8.06 -0.07
C ALA A 166 -22.95 7.32 0.69
N GLU A 167 -23.73 6.52 -0.02
CA GLU A 167 -24.46 5.41 0.60
C GLU A 167 -23.44 4.46 1.26
N TYR A 168 -22.48 3.97 0.47
CA TYR A 168 -21.24 3.30 0.90
C TYR A 168 -20.15 3.42 -0.17
N MET A 169 -18.89 3.20 0.21
CA MET A 169 -17.78 3.06 -0.73
C MET A 169 -17.31 1.61 -0.73
N ASN A 170 -17.05 1.05 -1.90
CA ASN A 170 -16.45 -0.28 -2.04
C ASN A 170 -14.92 -0.16 -2.00
N PRO A 171 -14.22 -1.01 -1.24
CA PRO A 171 -12.76 -1.12 -1.34
C PRO A 171 -12.34 -1.75 -2.68
N SER A 172 -11.04 -1.72 -2.95
CA SER A 172 -10.39 -2.58 -3.92
C SER A 172 -9.99 -3.91 -3.26
N PHE A 173 -9.77 -4.95 -4.07
CA PHE A 173 -9.50 -6.29 -3.57
C PHE A 173 -7.98 -6.60 -3.53
N PRO A 174 -7.48 -7.28 -2.48
CA PRO A 174 -8.17 -7.65 -1.25
C PRO A 174 -8.45 -6.41 -0.39
N SER A 175 -9.52 -6.44 0.41
CA SER A 175 -9.94 -5.30 1.24
C SER A 175 -9.06 -5.15 2.50
N ILE A 176 -7.76 -4.94 2.30
CA ILE A 176 -6.67 -4.91 3.28
C ILE A 176 -5.99 -3.52 3.26
N THR A 177 -5.43 -3.14 4.41
CA THR A 177 -4.95 -1.80 4.75
C THR A 177 -3.97 -1.17 3.77
N PHE A 178 -2.79 -1.76 3.55
CA PHE A 178 -1.77 -1.16 2.67
C PHE A 178 -2.21 -1.07 1.20
N PRO A 179 -2.83 -2.11 0.60
CA PRO A 179 -3.44 -2.00 -0.72
C PRO A 179 -4.43 -0.84 -0.81
N ASN A 180 -5.43 -0.77 0.07
CA ASN A 180 -6.52 0.19 -0.07
C ASN A 180 -6.14 1.63 0.29
N HIS A 181 -5.25 1.83 1.26
CA HIS A 181 -4.67 3.15 1.50
C HIS A 181 -3.83 3.65 0.31
N TRP A 182 -3.15 2.76 -0.43
CA TRP A 182 -2.43 3.18 -1.63
C TRP A 182 -3.35 3.39 -2.84
N THR A 183 -4.41 2.59 -2.99
CA THR A 183 -5.50 2.89 -3.95
C THR A 183 -6.11 4.27 -3.68
N LEU A 184 -6.50 4.56 -2.44
CA LEU A 184 -7.05 5.87 -2.04
C LEU A 184 -6.08 7.03 -2.35
N ALA A 185 -4.77 6.78 -2.28
CA ALA A 185 -3.74 7.77 -2.57
C ALA A 185 -3.43 7.94 -4.07
N THR A 186 -3.62 6.91 -4.91
CA THR A 186 -3.15 6.87 -6.32
C THR A 186 -4.23 6.69 -7.38
N GLY A 187 -5.44 6.28 -6.98
CA GLY A 187 -6.54 5.91 -7.86
C GLY A 187 -6.31 4.62 -8.65
N LEU A 188 -5.31 3.81 -8.30
CA LEU A 188 -4.96 2.57 -8.99
C LEU A 188 -5.47 1.33 -8.24
N TYR A 189 -5.72 0.25 -8.96
CA TYR A 189 -5.95 -1.06 -8.37
C TYR A 189 -4.65 -1.70 -7.82
N PRO A 190 -4.73 -2.60 -6.82
CA PRO A 190 -3.57 -3.26 -6.22
C PRO A 190 -2.62 -3.97 -7.20
N GLU A 191 -3.14 -4.56 -8.28
CA GLU A 191 -2.31 -5.15 -9.33
C GLU A 191 -1.47 -4.12 -10.11
N ALA A 192 -1.98 -2.89 -10.27
CA ALA A 192 -1.37 -1.83 -11.09
C ALA A 192 -0.37 -0.98 -10.30
N HIS A 193 -0.64 -0.70 -9.02
CA HIS A 193 0.35 -0.04 -8.14
C HIS A 193 1.29 -1.02 -7.41
N GLY A 194 1.01 -2.34 -7.50
CA GLY A 194 1.91 -3.40 -7.06
C GLY A 194 1.98 -3.65 -5.56
N ILE A 195 1.09 -3.07 -4.76
CA ILE A 195 0.98 -3.36 -3.31
C ILE A 195 -0.26 -4.24 -3.14
N VAL A 196 -0.05 -5.54 -3.34
CA VAL A 196 -1.13 -6.53 -3.50
C VAL A 196 -1.64 -7.10 -2.18
N GLY A 197 -0.88 -6.94 -1.10
CA GLY A 197 -1.28 -7.32 0.25
C GLY A 197 -0.42 -6.63 1.30
N ASN A 198 -0.74 -6.87 2.58
CA ASN A 198 0.12 -6.46 3.70
C ASN A 198 1.44 -7.27 3.75
N GLU A 199 1.43 -8.50 3.24
CA GLU A 199 2.59 -9.41 3.16
C GLU A 199 2.48 -10.26 1.86
N PHE A 200 3.51 -10.21 1.00
CA PHE A 200 3.57 -10.93 -0.29
C PHE A 200 5.02 -11.12 -0.78
N TYR A 201 5.25 -12.05 -1.71
CA TYR A 201 6.54 -12.28 -2.37
C TYR A 201 6.56 -11.65 -3.77
N ASP A 202 7.66 -11.00 -4.13
CA ASP A 202 7.95 -10.54 -5.50
C ASP A 202 9.04 -11.42 -6.11
N PRO A 203 8.73 -12.23 -7.15
CA PRO A 203 9.70 -13.10 -7.82
C PRO A 203 10.83 -12.35 -8.54
N GLN A 204 10.55 -11.20 -9.15
CA GLN A 204 11.53 -10.41 -9.91
C GLN A 204 12.54 -9.72 -8.98
N LEU A 205 12.09 -9.39 -7.76
CA LEU A 205 12.91 -8.86 -6.68
C LEU A 205 13.46 -9.95 -5.72
N GLN A 206 13.08 -11.21 -5.94
CA GLN A 206 13.30 -12.37 -5.05
C GLN A 206 13.15 -12.04 -3.55
N SER A 207 12.12 -11.27 -3.18
CA SER A 207 12.00 -10.66 -1.84
C SER A 207 10.58 -10.72 -1.29
N MET A 208 10.46 -10.81 0.04
CA MET A 208 9.19 -10.56 0.75
C MET A 208 8.98 -9.06 1.00
N PHE A 209 7.78 -8.56 0.70
CA PHE A 209 7.24 -7.33 1.28
C PHE A 209 6.60 -7.65 2.63
N ILE A 210 6.88 -6.83 3.65
CA ILE A 210 6.29 -6.96 4.99
C ILE A 210 5.94 -5.57 5.52
N HIS A 211 4.66 -5.20 5.48
CA HIS A 211 4.14 -3.89 5.91
C HIS A 211 4.70 -3.40 7.27
N LYS A 212 4.74 -4.30 8.28
CA LYS A 212 5.21 -4.05 9.67
C LYS A 212 6.73 -3.81 9.81
N ARG A 213 7.54 -3.94 8.75
CA ARG A 213 8.99 -3.74 8.80
C ARG A 213 9.39 -2.53 7.94
N PRO A 214 9.44 -1.28 8.48
CA PRO A 214 9.75 -0.07 7.70
C PRO A 214 11.04 -0.15 6.86
N ALA A 215 12.08 -0.82 7.37
CA ALA A 215 13.31 -1.09 6.63
C ALA A 215 13.11 -1.85 5.30
N ILE A 216 12.00 -2.60 5.18
CA ILE A 216 11.53 -3.25 3.95
C ILE A 216 10.44 -2.40 3.29
N SER A 217 9.39 -2.03 4.02
CA SER A 217 8.18 -1.44 3.45
C SER A 217 8.36 -0.01 2.93
N SER A 218 9.34 0.77 3.40
CA SER A 218 9.66 2.10 2.85
C SER A 218 10.52 2.05 1.56
N GLN A 219 10.98 0.87 1.12
CA GLN A 219 11.84 0.75 -0.06
C GLN A 219 11.07 1.05 -1.36
N SER A 220 11.53 2.01 -2.16
CA SER A 220 10.79 2.51 -3.34
C SER A 220 10.55 1.49 -4.46
N ARG A 221 11.22 0.34 -4.46
CA ARG A 221 11.01 -0.77 -5.42
C ARG A 221 9.63 -1.43 -5.30
N TRP A 222 8.96 -1.27 -4.16
CA TRP A 222 7.63 -1.84 -3.94
C TRP A 222 6.50 -0.98 -4.54
N TRP A 223 6.68 0.34 -4.65
CA TRP A 223 5.57 1.27 -4.82
C TRP A 223 5.45 1.81 -6.25
N GLY A 224 4.40 1.39 -6.95
CA GLY A 224 3.95 1.94 -8.24
C GLY A 224 2.97 3.11 -8.09
N GLY A 225 2.55 3.67 -9.22
CA GLY A 225 1.65 4.84 -9.27
C GLY A 225 2.33 6.17 -8.94
N GLU A 226 1.50 7.17 -8.65
CA GLU A 226 1.90 8.48 -8.11
C GLU A 226 0.85 8.89 -7.06
N PRO A 227 1.21 9.06 -5.77
CA PRO A 227 0.23 9.41 -4.75
C PRO A 227 -0.08 10.90 -4.75
N ILE A 228 -1.28 11.26 -4.31
CA ILE A 228 -1.86 12.61 -4.37
C ILE A 228 -1.01 13.71 -3.72
N TRP A 229 -0.21 13.40 -2.71
CA TRP A 229 0.75 14.35 -2.14
C TRP A 229 1.95 14.60 -3.07
N THR A 230 2.43 13.59 -3.79
CA THR A 230 3.40 13.77 -4.89
C THR A 230 2.77 14.55 -6.05
N THR A 231 1.53 14.23 -6.45
CA THR A 231 0.79 14.98 -7.49
C THR A 231 0.63 16.46 -7.13
N SER A 232 0.36 16.77 -5.86
CA SER A 232 0.35 18.14 -5.32
C SER A 232 1.72 18.81 -5.43
N LYS A 233 2.76 18.14 -4.92
CA LYS A 233 4.14 18.65 -4.85
C LYS A 233 4.75 18.93 -6.23
N LEU A 234 4.55 18.01 -7.19
CA LEU A 234 4.98 18.18 -8.58
C LEU A 234 4.29 19.35 -9.30
N GLN A 235 3.10 19.75 -8.84
CA GLN A 235 2.32 20.87 -9.38
C GLN A 235 2.46 22.14 -8.53
N GLY A 236 3.58 22.27 -7.80
CA GLY A 236 3.98 23.48 -7.09
C GLY A 236 3.27 23.73 -5.76
N ARG A 237 2.61 22.72 -5.19
CA ARG A 237 1.79 22.86 -3.97
C ARG A 237 2.29 21.97 -2.85
N LYS A 238 2.74 22.58 -1.74
CA LYS A 238 3.25 21.84 -0.58
C LYS A 238 2.27 20.82 -0.03
N SER A 239 2.80 19.73 0.47
CA SER A 239 2.08 18.51 0.83
C SER A 239 2.56 17.98 2.19
N ALA A 240 1.64 17.46 3.00
CA ALA A 240 1.96 16.95 4.33
C ALA A 240 1.18 15.67 4.67
N VAL A 241 1.84 14.71 5.32
CA VAL A 241 1.25 13.37 5.54
C VAL A 241 1.49 12.84 6.95
N ILE A 242 0.42 12.55 7.68
CA ILE A 242 0.45 11.94 9.01
C ILE A 242 0.24 10.43 8.87
N MET A 243 1.35 9.68 8.88
CA MET A 243 1.40 8.21 8.99
C MET A 243 0.71 7.39 7.88
N TRP A 244 0.34 7.97 6.75
CA TRP A 244 -0.34 7.23 5.67
C TRP A 244 0.58 6.12 5.11
N PRO A 245 0.08 4.89 4.87
CA PRO A 245 0.88 3.82 4.28
C PRO A 245 1.64 4.27 3.03
N GLY A 246 2.96 4.09 3.02
CA GLY A 246 3.85 4.51 1.92
C GLY A 246 4.30 5.98 1.96
N SER A 247 3.93 6.78 2.97
CA SER A 247 4.43 8.18 3.07
C SER A 247 5.94 8.33 3.31
N PRO A 248 6.65 7.42 4.02
CA PRO A 248 8.11 7.50 4.19
C PRO A 248 8.91 6.91 3.01
N VAL A 249 8.30 6.74 1.83
CA VAL A 249 8.96 6.16 0.64
C VAL A 249 9.69 7.26 -0.12
N PRO A 250 11.04 7.26 -0.24
CA PRO A 250 11.79 8.40 -0.76
C PRO A 250 11.41 8.86 -2.18
N LYS A 251 11.01 7.93 -3.05
CA LYS A 251 10.48 8.22 -4.41
C LYS A 251 9.23 9.12 -4.40
N PHE A 252 8.47 9.11 -3.30
CA PHE A 252 7.17 9.77 -3.16
C PHE A 252 7.10 10.67 -1.92
N GLU A 253 8.25 11.11 -1.40
CA GLU A 253 8.33 11.85 -0.15
C GLU A 253 7.54 13.19 -0.25
N PRO A 254 6.59 13.48 0.67
CA PRO A 254 5.89 14.76 0.74
C PRO A 254 6.83 15.89 1.19
N ASP A 255 6.33 17.09 1.45
CA ASP A 255 7.14 18.20 1.98
C ASP A 255 7.29 18.13 3.50
N TYR A 256 6.32 17.52 4.19
CA TYR A 256 6.36 17.18 5.61
C TYR A 256 5.72 15.81 5.85
N PHE A 257 6.26 14.98 6.74
CA PHE A 257 5.55 13.80 7.21
C PHE A 257 5.79 13.50 8.69
N VAL A 258 4.92 12.65 9.24
CA VAL A 258 5.07 12.02 10.54
C VAL A 258 5.16 10.51 10.33
N ASP A 259 6.27 9.90 10.75
CA ASP A 259 6.47 8.45 10.73
C ASP A 259 5.39 7.71 11.53
N TYR A 260 5.12 6.46 11.18
CA TYR A 260 4.12 5.66 11.89
C TYR A 260 4.53 5.38 13.33
N GLU A 261 3.83 6.00 14.28
CA GLU A 261 3.94 5.73 15.71
C GLU A 261 2.59 5.30 16.29
N ARG A 262 2.57 4.12 16.93
CA ARG A 262 1.35 3.52 17.51
C ARG A 262 0.74 4.35 18.65
N GLY A 263 1.54 5.17 19.35
CA GLY A 263 1.11 5.96 20.50
C GLY A 263 0.27 7.20 20.15
N ILE A 264 0.41 7.74 18.94
CA ILE A 264 -0.18 9.04 18.59
C ILE A 264 -1.70 8.94 18.39
N THR A 265 -2.42 9.67 19.25
CA THR A 265 -3.89 9.70 19.31
C THR A 265 -4.50 10.40 18.10
N ALA A 266 -5.73 10.03 17.73
CA ALA A 266 -6.47 10.67 16.65
C ALA A 266 -6.54 12.20 16.82
N GLN A 267 -6.80 12.69 18.04
CA GLN A 267 -6.84 14.12 18.35
C GLN A 267 -5.49 14.81 18.10
N HIS A 268 -4.35 14.21 18.49
CA HIS A 268 -3.05 14.83 18.25
C HIS A 268 -2.72 14.92 16.75
N LYS A 269 -3.18 13.97 15.92
CA LYS A 269 -3.06 14.07 14.45
C LYS A 269 -3.83 15.27 13.89
N MET A 270 -5.02 15.56 14.44
CA MET A 270 -5.79 16.74 14.07
C MET A 270 -5.13 18.04 14.57
N GLU A 271 -4.50 18.01 15.74
CA GLU A 271 -3.68 19.12 16.27
C GLU A 271 -2.46 19.39 15.39
N THR A 272 -1.74 18.36 14.94
CA THR A 272 -0.63 18.50 13.97
C THR A 272 -1.12 19.15 12.68
N ALA A 273 -2.25 18.69 12.13
CA ALA A 273 -2.84 19.25 10.91
C ALA A 273 -3.25 20.73 11.07
N LEU A 274 -3.83 21.11 12.22
CA LEU A 274 -4.12 22.51 12.54
C LEU A 274 -2.83 23.35 12.67
N GLY A 275 -1.78 22.81 13.30
CA GLY A 275 -0.48 23.48 13.40
C GLY A 275 0.20 23.69 12.04
N TRP A 276 0.05 22.76 11.10
CA TRP A 276 0.47 22.96 9.72
C TRP A 276 -0.31 24.06 9.00
N LEU A 277 -1.62 24.22 9.29
CA LEU A 277 -2.41 25.35 8.75
C LEU A 277 -2.03 26.70 9.35
N ASP A 278 -1.36 26.75 10.50
CA ASP A 278 -0.85 27.98 11.12
C ASP A 278 0.53 28.41 10.57
N MET A 279 1.19 27.59 9.75
CA MET A 279 2.47 27.92 9.11
C MET A 279 2.37 29.15 8.18
N PRO A 280 3.48 29.87 7.89
CA PRO A 280 3.53 30.91 6.86
C PRO A 280 3.09 30.39 5.48
N PHE A 281 2.55 31.28 4.63
CA PHE A 281 1.95 30.89 3.34
C PHE A 281 2.87 30.03 2.45
N GLU A 282 4.15 30.41 2.29
CA GLU A 282 5.16 29.68 1.49
C GLU A 282 5.58 28.32 2.10
N GLU A 283 5.27 28.08 3.37
CA GLU A 283 5.55 26.83 4.10
C GLU A 283 4.30 25.94 4.26
N ARG A 284 3.10 26.51 4.10
CA ARG A 284 1.85 25.83 4.45
C ARG A 284 1.47 24.76 3.42
N PRO A 285 1.20 23.51 3.83
CA PRO A 285 0.71 22.48 2.93
C PRO A 285 -0.73 22.75 2.47
N GLN A 286 -0.99 22.48 1.18
CA GLN A 286 -2.31 22.50 0.56
C GLN A 286 -2.96 21.12 0.48
N MET A 287 -2.16 20.06 0.40
CA MET A 287 -2.63 18.67 0.50
C MET A 287 -2.19 18.09 1.84
N ILE A 288 -3.12 17.84 2.76
CA ILE A 288 -2.87 17.18 4.04
C ILE A 288 -3.52 15.79 4.02
N SER A 289 -2.77 14.73 4.27
CA SER A 289 -3.30 13.35 4.39
C SER A 289 -3.10 12.82 5.81
N ILE A 290 -4.13 12.21 6.41
CA ILE A 290 -4.14 11.77 7.81
C ILE A 290 -4.65 10.33 7.91
N TYR A 291 -3.86 9.44 8.51
CA TYR A 291 -4.23 8.05 8.79
C TYR A 291 -4.54 7.83 10.28
N VAL A 292 -5.67 7.18 10.59
CA VAL A 292 -6.19 7.01 11.94
C VAL A 292 -6.54 5.54 12.21
N PRO A 293 -5.61 4.73 12.76
CA PRO A 293 -5.73 3.26 12.85
C PRO A 293 -6.64 2.72 13.97
N GLN A 294 -7.20 3.58 14.81
CA GLN A 294 -7.74 3.16 16.11
C GLN A 294 -9.03 2.30 16.01
N VAL A 295 -9.83 2.43 14.96
CA VAL A 295 -11.09 1.66 14.81
C VAL A 295 -10.80 0.22 14.39
N ASP A 296 -9.98 -0.01 13.35
CA ASP A 296 -9.46 -1.33 12.99
C ASP A 296 -8.81 -2.05 14.18
N GLN A 297 -7.85 -1.39 14.86
CA GLN A 297 -7.15 -1.99 16.00
C GLN A 297 -8.11 -2.46 17.10
N LYS A 298 -9.29 -1.83 17.21
CA LYS A 298 -10.37 -2.23 18.11
C LYS A 298 -11.27 -3.33 17.52
N GLY A 299 -11.56 -3.28 16.22
CA GLY A 299 -12.26 -4.32 15.47
C GLY A 299 -11.53 -5.66 15.54
N HIS A 300 -10.22 -5.70 15.24
CA HIS A 300 -9.38 -6.87 15.47
C HIS A 300 -9.42 -7.38 16.93
N GLY A 301 -9.39 -6.45 17.89
CA GLY A 301 -9.37 -6.76 19.33
C GLY A 301 -10.71 -7.25 19.92
N GLY A 302 -11.85 -6.83 19.37
CA GLY A 302 -13.17 -7.08 19.95
C GLY A 302 -14.22 -7.69 19.03
N GLY A 303 -13.95 -7.78 17.72
CA GLY A 303 -14.95 -8.01 16.68
C GLY A 303 -15.70 -6.72 16.29
N PRO A 304 -16.38 -6.68 15.13
CA PRO A 304 -17.21 -5.54 14.71
C PRO A 304 -18.39 -5.25 15.64
N GLU A 305 -18.76 -6.17 16.54
CA GLU A 305 -19.76 -5.95 17.60
C GLU A 305 -19.18 -5.99 19.02
N GLY A 306 -17.86 -5.84 19.15
CA GLY A 306 -17.21 -5.78 20.46
C GLY A 306 -17.69 -4.59 21.29
N GLY A 307 -18.09 -4.82 22.54
CA GLY A 307 -18.69 -3.80 23.42
C GLY A 307 -17.85 -2.56 23.74
N GLN A 308 -16.59 -2.50 23.28
CA GLN A 308 -15.72 -1.32 23.36
C GLN A 308 -15.68 -0.49 22.06
N LEU A 309 -16.31 -0.96 20.97
CA LEU A 309 -16.28 -0.30 19.65
C LEU A 309 -16.93 1.09 19.71
N ASN A 310 -18.13 1.22 20.31
CA ASN A 310 -18.80 2.52 20.44
C ASN A 310 -17.89 3.57 21.10
N GLY A 311 -17.09 3.17 22.09
CA GLY A 311 -16.17 4.06 22.78
C GLY A 311 -14.99 4.55 21.93
N VAL A 312 -14.52 3.77 20.94
CA VAL A 312 -13.50 4.25 19.98
C VAL A 312 -14.13 5.04 18.83
N LEU A 313 -15.34 4.69 18.40
CA LEU A 313 -16.08 5.47 17.40
C LEU A 313 -16.33 6.91 17.89
N THR A 314 -16.76 7.09 19.15
CA THR A 314 -16.88 8.41 19.77
C THR A 314 -15.53 9.13 19.84
N GLN A 315 -14.43 8.46 20.18
CA GLN A 315 -13.10 9.09 20.17
C GLN A 315 -12.65 9.57 18.78
N MET A 316 -13.05 8.89 17.70
CA MET A 316 -12.75 9.36 16.34
C MET A 316 -13.63 10.54 15.95
N ASP A 317 -14.90 10.51 16.35
CA ASP A 317 -15.87 11.57 16.14
C ASP A 317 -15.48 12.85 16.90
N ASP A 318 -15.07 12.73 18.17
CA ASP A 318 -14.52 13.81 18.99
C ASP A 318 -13.26 14.43 18.36
N ALA A 319 -12.37 13.61 17.79
CA ALA A 319 -11.18 14.09 17.09
C ALA A 319 -11.54 14.89 15.82
N VAL A 320 -12.50 14.41 15.02
CA VAL A 320 -13.03 15.16 13.87
C VAL A 320 -13.75 16.43 14.32
N GLY A 321 -14.50 16.38 15.42
CA GLY A 321 -15.13 17.54 16.07
C GLY A 321 -14.10 18.60 16.51
N PHE A 322 -12.96 18.16 17.08
CA PHE A 322 -11.83 19.02 17.44
C PHE A 322 -11.21 19.70 16.20
N LEU A 323 -11.02 18.96 15.08
CA LEU A 323 -10.55 19.55 13.81
C LEU A 323 -11.52 20.61 13.30
N LEU A 324 -12.82 20.28 13.20
CA LEU A 324 -13.86 21.18 12.69
C LEU A 324 -13.99 22.45 13.55
N LYS A 325 -13.89 22.31 14.87
CA LYS A 325 -13.82 23.43 15.81
C LYS A 325 -12.58 24.29 15.56
N GLY A 326 -11.39 23.68 15.51
CA GLY A 326 -10.12 24.39 15.34
C GLY A 326 -9.99 25.11 13.99
N LEU A 327 -10.64 24.60 12.94
CA LEU A 327 -10.80 25.28 11.65
C LEU A 327 -11.71 26.50 11.77
N LYS A 328 -12.86 26.37 12.44
CA LYS A 328 -13.79 27.48 12.66
C LYS A 328 -13.17 28.60 13.50
N GLU A 329 -12.43 28.26 14.55
CA GLU A 329 -11.69 29.22 15.38
C GLU A 329 -10.60 29.98 14.60
N ARG A 330 -10.15 29.43 13.46
CA ARG A 330 -9.22 30.05 12.51
C ARG A 330 -9.91 30.74 11.33
N ASN A 331 -11.24 30.82 11.28
CA ASN A 331 -12.04 31.26 10.10
C ASN A 331 -11.76 30.45 8.81
N LEU A 332 -11.48 29.15 8.94
CA LEU A 332 -11.14 28.24 7.84
C LEU A 332 -12.24 27.23 7.48
N ASP A 333 -13.34 27.19 8.23
CA ASP A 333 -14.50 26.30 8.01
C ASP A 333 -15.27 26.55 6.70
N SER A 334 -14.94 27.64 6.02
CA SER A 334 -15.43 28.06 4.69
C SER A 334 -14.31 28.11 3.63
N HIS A 335 -13.09 27.70 3.96
CA HIS A 335 -11.91 27.80 3.10
C HIS A 335 -11.19 26.45 2.87
N VAL A 336 -11.14 25.59 3.89
CA VAL A 336 -10.56 24.24 3.81
C VAL A 336 -11.62 23.25 3.36
N ASN A 337 -11.23 22.33 2.47
CA ASN A 337 -12.05 21.17 2.11
C ASN A 337 -11.61 19.96 2.94
N ILE A 338 -12.55 19.12 3.35
CA ILE A 338 -12.27 17.88 4.08
C ILE A 338 -12.92 16.72 3.35
N VAL A 339 -12.19 15.62 3.20
CA VAL A 339 -12.68 14.33 2.73
C VAL A 339 -12.38 13.30 3.80
N ILE A 340 -13.39 12.56 4.25
CA ILE A 340 -13.28 11.52 5.26
C ILE A 340 -13.64 10.18 4.61
N VAL A 341 -12.75 9.21 4.73
CA VAL A 341 -12.89 7.87 4.17
C VAL A 341 -12.60 6.81 5.22
N SER A 342 -12.92 5.57 4.89
CA SER A 342 -12.17 4.40 5.36
C SER A 342 -11.67 3.63 4.15
N ASP A 343 -10.73 2.73 4.39
CA ASP A 343 -10.09 1.90 3.39
C ASP A 343 -10.74 0.52 3.26
N HIS A 344 -11.33 0.01 4.35
CA HIS A 344 -12.21 -1.17 4.37
C HIS A 344 -13.16 -1.15 5.59
N GLY A 345 -14.09 -2.11 5.61
CA GLY A 345 -14.90 -2.46 6.79
C GLY A 345 -14.24 -3.53 7.67
N MET A 346 -15.08 -4.37 8.30
CA MET A 346 -14.68 -5.36 9.32
C MET A 346 -15.74 -6.48 9.47
N ALA A 347 -15.32 -7.74 9.46
CA ALA A 347 -16.16 -8.92 9.67
C ALA A 347 -15.80 -9.66 10.98
N GLN A 348 -16.75 -10.41 11.55
CA GLN A 348 -16.56 -11.18 12.78
C GLN A 348 -15.92 -12.55 12.47
N THR A 349 -14.82 -12.88 13.14
CA THR A 349 -14.23 -14.23 13.13
C THR A 349 -14.71 -15.06 14.32
N ASP A 350 -14.58 -16.39 14.24
CA ASP A 350 -14.69 -17.30 15.38
C ASP A 350 -13.86 -18.58 15.15
N LYS A 351 -13.52 -19.30 16.23
CA LYS A 351 -12.80 -20.58 16.15
C LYS A 351 -13.55 -21.70 15.43
N SER A 352 -14.87 -21.59 15.28
CA SER A 352 -15.69 -22.51 14.45
C SER A 352 -15.56 -22.27 12.95
N ARG A 353 -14.94 -21.15 12.53
CA ARG A 353 -14.81 -20.73 11.13
C ARG A 353 -13.34 -20.65 10.69
N LEU A 354 -12.56 -21.66 11.07
CA LEU A 354 -11.13 -21.77 10.75
C LEU A 354 -10.91 -22.92 9.77
N ILE A 355 -10.25 -22.63 8.65
CA ILE A 355 -9.95 -23.58 7.59
C ILE A 355 -8.45 -23.84 7.61
N PHE A 356 -8.06 -25.05 7.99
CA PHE A 356 -6.65 -25.45 8.04
C PHE A 356 -6.25 -26.02 6.68
N TYR A 357 -5.53 -25.25 5.87
CA TYR A 357 -5.12 -25.71 4.53
C TYR A 357 -4.14 -26.90 4.58
N GLU A 358 -3.48 -27.08 5.72
CA GLU A 358 -2.60 -28.22 6.04
C GLU A 358 -3.36 -29.53 6.28
N ASP A 359 -4.69 -29.46 6.50
CA ASP A 359 -5.58 -30.64 6.55
C ASP A 359 -6.17 -30.98 5.17
N ILE A 360 -6.01 -30.09 4.18
CA ILE A 360 -6.52 -30.24 2.81
C ILE A 360 -5.41 -30.69 1.86
N LEU A 361 -4.25 -30.03 1.90
CA LEU A 361 -3.14 -30.29 1.00
C LEU A 361 -2.34 -31.53 1.41
N SER A 362 -1.82 -32.26 0.43
CA SER A 362 -0.98 -33.42 0.68
C SER A 362 0.40 -33.02 1.22
N LYS A 363 1.04 -33.92 1.99
CA LYS A 363 2.37 -33.66 2.57
C LYS A 363 3.46 -33.44 1.51
N GLU A 364 3.29 -34.02 0.33
CA GLU A 364 4.19 -33.81 -0.80
C GLU A 364 4.03 -32.37 -1.33
N THR A 365 2.79 -31.97 -1.65
CA THR A 365 2.43 -30.61 -2.06
C THR A 365 2.89 -29.55 -1.06
N LEU A 366 2.61 -29.74 0.23
CA LEU A 366 3.06 -28.85 1.32
C LEU A 366 4.59 -28.69 1.38
N SER A 367 5.36 -29.74 1.03
CA SER A 367 6.82 -29.69 1.08
C SER A 367 7.43 -28.78 0.00
N HIS A 368 6.73 -28.59 -1.12
CA HIS A 368 7.14 -27.80 -2.27
C HIS A 368 6.69 -26.33 -2.22
N LEU A 369 5.89 -25.93 -1.22
CA LEU A 369 5.36 -24.57 -1.09
C LEU A 369 6.30 -23.63 -0.33
N ARG A 370 6.29 -22.33 -0.71
CA ARG A 370 6.80 -21.24 0.13
C ARG A 370 5.81 -20.92 1.27
N GLN A 371 6.18 -20.03 2.18
CA GLN A 371 5.25 -19.54 3.21
C GLN A 371 3.97 -18.94 2.58
N ARG A 372 2.82 -19.20 3.22
CA ARG A 372 1.51 -18.63 2.85
C ARG A 372 1.51 -17.09 2.79
N GLU A 373 0.87 -16.54 1.78
CA GLU A 373 0.71 -15.10 1.54
C GLU A 373 -0.76 -14.66 1.74
N ALA A 374 -0.99 -13.36 1.88
CA ALA A 374 -2.31 -12.71 1.84
C ALA A 374 -3.42 -13.18 2.82
N TRP A 375 -3.11 -13.38 4.11
CA TRP A 375 -4.12 -13.61 5.18
C TRP A 375 -5.14 -12.45 5.30
N PRO A 376 -6.45 -12.68 5.57
CA PRO A 376 -7.15 -13.94 5.92
C PRO A 376 -7.40 -14.91 4.76
N LEU A 377 -7.13 -14.47 3.53
CA LEU A 377 -7.15 -15.31 2.36
C LEU A 377 -5.97 -16.31 2.40
N LEU A 378 -5.89 -17.18 1.40
CA LEU A 378 -4.72 -18.03 1.19
C LEU A 378 -4.20 -17.84 -0.23
N SER A 379 -3.06 -17.14 -0.35
CA SER A 379 -2.25 -17.13 -1.57
C SER A 379 -1.07 -18.09 -1.41
N LEU A 380 -0.85 -18.94 -2.42
CA LEU A 380 0.20 -19.97 -2.39
C LEU A 380 1.03 -19.97 -3.68
N ARG A 381 2.35 -20.12 -3.51
CA ARG A 381 3.31 -20.33 -4.61
C ARG A 381 4.31 -21.45 -4.27
N PRO A 382 4.80 -22.19 -5.27
CA PRO A 382 5.89 -23.13 -5.09
C PRO A 382 7.22 -22.43 -4.72
N LYS A 383 8.17 -23.24 -4.25
CA LYS A 383 9.60 -22.90 -4.19
C LYS A 383 10.23 -22.96 -5.59
N ASP A 384 11.42 -22.41 -5.73
CA ASP A 384 12.12 -22.32 -7.03
C ASP A 384 12.67 -23.69 -7.50
N ASP A 385 12.72 -24.69 -6.61
CA ASP A 385 13.13 -26.08 -6.84
C ASP A 385 11.93 -27.07 -6.91
N ALA A 386 10.71 -26.57 -6.91
CA ALA A 386 9.50 -27.39 -6.98
C ALA A 386 9.23 -27.97 -8.38
N PRO A 387 8.58 -29.16 -8.49
CA PRO A 387 8.09 -29.68 -9.77
C PRO A 387 7.18 -28.71 -10.51
N GLU A 388 7.27 -28.67 -11.85
CA GLU A 388 6.49 -27.77 -12.70
C GLU A 388 4.96 -27.94 -12.53
N ASP A 389 4.49 -29.14 -12.20
CA ASP A 389 3.07 -29.44 -11.96
C ASP A 389 2.54 -28.97 -10.61
N THR A 390 3.40 -28.49 -9.69
CA THR A 390 3.02 -28.15 -8.30
C THR A 390 1.87 -27.14 -8.24
N VAL A 391 1.81 -26.16 -9.15
CA VAL A 391 0.71 -25.18 -9.19
C VAL A 391 -0.62 -25.89 -9.48
N ASN A 392 -0.67 -26.71 -10.52
CA ASN A 392 -1.87 -27.47 -10.88
C ASN A 392 -2.27 -28.43 -9.75
N ARG A 393 -1.29 -29.08 -9.11
CA ARG A 393 -1.52 -30.01 -7.99
C ARG A 393 -2.14 -29.31 -6.77
N VAL A 394 -1.66 -28.11 -6.40
CA VAL A 394 -2.26 -27.30 -5.33
C VAL A 394 -3.68 -26.87 -5.70
N TYR A 395 -3.89 -26.45 -6.95
CA TYR A 395 -5.22 -26.09 -7.45
C TYR A 395 -6.19 -27.27 -7.38
N GLU A 396 -5.79 -28.45 -7.89
CA GLU A 396 -6.61 -29.66 -7.88
C GLU A 396 -6.89 -30.16 -6.47
N GLU A 397 -5.93 -30.17 -5.54
CA GLU A 397 -6.17 -30.57 -4.14
C GLU A 397 -7.21 -29.66 -3.46
N LEU A 398 -7.08 -28.33 -3.61
CA LEU A 398 -8.04 -27.36 -3.06
C LEU A 398 -9.39 -27.41 -3.78
N TYR A 399 -9.41 -27.53 -5.11
CA TYR A 399 -10.63 -27.55 -5.90
C TYR A 399 -11.44 -28.82 -5.61
N ASN A 400 -10.80 -30.00 -5.64
CA ASN A 400 -11.47 -31.26 -5.31
C ASN A 400 -12.02 -31.25 -3.88
N TYR A 401 -11.36 -30.59 -2.92
CA TYR A 401 -11.93 -30.35 -1.59
C TYR A 401 -13.28 -29.59 -1.69
N THR A 402 -13.34 -28.46 -2.41
CA THR A 402 -14.60 -27.71 -2.60
C THR A 402 -15.70 -28.49 -3.32
N GLN A 403 -15.36 -29.51 -4.12
CA GLN A 403 -16.33 -30.37 -4.79
C GLN A 403 -16.74 -31.59 -3.94
N SER A 404 -16.04 -31.85 -2.82
CA SER A 404 -16.26 -33.01 -1.94
C SER A 404 -16.92 -32.67 -0.59
N VAL A 405 -17.00 -31.38 -0.24
CA VAL A 405 -17.55 -30.86 1.00
C VAL A 405 -18.61 -29.81 0.66
N ASP A 406 -19.88 -30.09 0.99
CA ASP A 406 -21.03 -29.25 0.66
C ASP A 406 -20.93 -27.80 1.17
N ASP A 407 -20.13 -27.57 2.23
CA ASP A 407 -19.97 -26.29 2.94
C ASP A 407 -18.47 -25.98 3.14
N ALA A 408 -17.70 -25.96 2.04
CA ALA A 408 -16.23 -25.80 2.07
C ALA A 408 -15.76 -24.38 2.46
N HIS A 409 -16.62 -23.37 2.37
CA HIS A 409 -16.38 -21.97 2.76
C HIS A 409 -15.20 -21.24 2.12
N PHE A 410 -14.77 -21.66 0.93
CA PHE A 410 -13.84 -20.89 0.09
C PHE A 410 -14.01 -21.16 -1.40
N GLN A 411 -13.51 -20.24 -2.21
CA GLN A 411 -13.36 -20.36 -3.66
C GLN A 411 -11.86 -20.37 -3.98
N VAL A 412 -11.41 -21.25 -4.88
CA VAL A 412 -10.00 -21.33 -5.32
C VAL A 412 -9.88 -21.01 -6.81
N TYR A 413 -8.85 -20.23 -7.15
CA TYR A 413 -8.56 -19.76 -8.49
C TYR A 413 -7.07 -19.96 -8.80
N LEU A 414 -6.76 -20.33 -10.04
CA LEU A 414 -5.51 -19.91 -10.65
C LEU A 414 -5.53 -18.38 -10.79
N ARG A 415 -4.40 -17.70 -10.61
CA ARG A 415 -4.30 -16.23 -10.66
C ARG A 415 -4.96 -15.64 -11.92
N GLU A 416 -4.68 -16.24 -13.07
CA GLU A 416 -5.25 -15.89 -14.37
C GLU A 416 -6.78 -16.00 -14.40
N ASP A 417 -7.39 -16.91 -13.65
CA ASP A 417 -8.84 -17.14 -13.59
C ASP A 417 -9.56 -16.35 -12.48
N VAL A 418 -8.83 -15.56 -11.68
CA VAL A 418 -9.43 -14.66 -10.68
C VAL A 418 -10.41 -13.70 -11.40
N PRO A 419 -11.68 -13.58 -10.93
CA PRO A 419 -12.69 -12.77 -11.61
C PRO A 419 -12.26 -11.32 -11.84
N GLU A 420 -12.35 -10.84 -13.08
CA GLU A 420 -11.87 -9.53 -13.54
C GLU A 420 -12.28 -8.36 -12.63
N ARG A 421 -13.50 -8.40 -12.06
CA ARG A 421 -14.03 -7.39 -11.12
C ARG A 421 -13.14 -7.11 -9.89
N PHE A 422 -12.23 -8.02 -9.55
CA PHE A 422 -11.31 -7.85 -8.43
C PHE A 422 -10.08 -7.01 -8.80
N HIS A 423 -9.73 -6.91 -10.10
CA HIS A 423 -8.49 -6.29 -10.57
C HIS A 423 -7.27 -6.79 -9.79
N TYR A 424 -7.17 -8.12 -9.73
CA TYR A 424 -6.24 -8.87 -8.89
C TYR A 424 -5.66 -10.10 -9.62
N ARG A 425 -5.14 -9.89 -10.82
CA ARG A 425 -4.42 -10.92 -11.61
C ARG A 425 -3.20 -10.44 -12.39
N GLY A 426 -3.11 -9.15 -12.69
CA GLY A 426 -2.14 -8.53 -13.61
C GLY A 426 -0.68 -8.47 -13.15
N THR A 427 -0.28 -9.07 -12.03
CA THR A 427 1.11 -9.03 -11.53
C THR A 427 1.54 -10.32 -10.81
N GLU A 428 2.82 -10.70 -10.96
CA GLU A 428 3.44 -11.91 -10.38
C GLU A 428 3.69 -11.82 -8.86
N ARG A 429 3.49 -10.63 -8.29
CA ARG A 429 3.39 -10.41 -6.84
C ARG A 429 2.18 -11.11 -6.22
N ILE A 430 1.13 -11.30 -7.02
CA ILE A 430 0.01 -12.18 -6.66
C ILE A 430 0.48 -13.61 -6.92
N ALA A 431 0.29 -14.49 -5.95
CA ALA A 431 0.72 -15.88 -6.06
C ALA A 431 -0.09 -16.63 -7.14
N PRO A 432 0.46 -17.71 -7.77
CA PRO A 432 -0.25 -18.47 -8.81
C PRO A 432 -1.58 -19.07 -8.35
N ILE A 433 -1.72 -19.38 -7.05
CA ILE A 433 -2.97 -19.83 -6.44
C ILE A 433 -3.52 -18.73 -5.53
N VAL A 434 -4.79 -18.38 -5.74
CA VAL A 434 -5.54 -17.41 -4.94
C VAL A 434 -6.81 -18.07 -4.40
N THR A 435 -6.91 -18.17 -3.08
CA THR A 435 -8.04 -18.81 -2.38
C THR A 435 -8.76 -17.78 -1.52
N ILE A 436 -10.04 -17.53 -1.82
CA ILE A 436 -10.86 -16.49 -1.20
C ILE A 436 -11.88 -17.15 -0.26
N PRO A 437 -11.81 -16.97 1.06
CA PRO A 437 -12.78 -17.53 2.00
C PRO A 437 -14.10 -16.76 2.03
N ASP A 438 -15.16 -17.43 2.46
CA ASP A 438 -16.43 -16.81 2.83
C ASP A 438 -16.25 -15.81 3.98
N VAL A 439 -17.12 -14.80 4.02
CA VAL A 439 -17.00 -13.69 4.97
C VAL A 439 -17.13 -14.18 6.41
N GLY A 440 -16.07 -13.98 7.19
CA GLY A 440 -15.98 -14.43 8.58
C GLY A 440 -15.26 -15.77 8.79
N TYR A 441 -14.80 -16.42 7.72
CA TYR A 441 -13.89 -17.57 7.74
C TYR A 441 -12.43 -17.13 7.55
N SER A 442 -11.49 -17.80 8.22
CA SER A 442 -10.05 -17.53 8.07
C SER A 442 -9.30 -18.79 7.65
N ILE A 443 -8.49 -18.69 6.59
CA ILE A 443 -7.62 -19.78 6.15
C ILE A 443 -6.26 -19.65 6.86
N ILE A 444 -5.85 -20.68 7.59
CA ILE A 444 -4.71 -20.63 8.53
C ILE A 444 -3.89 -21.92 8.56
N SER A 445 -2.70 -21.85 9.16
CA SER A 445 -1.85 -23.00 9.51
C SER A 445 -2.14 -23.46 10.95
N HIS A 446 -1.88 -24.72 11.27
CA HIS A 446 -1.93 -25.25 12.64
C HIS A 446 -0.99 -24.52 13.60
N LYS A 447 0.07 -23.88 13.09
CA LYS A 447 0.96 -23.02 13.89
C LYS A 447 0.28 -21.74 14.39
N ASP A 448 -0.77 -21.29 13.70
CA ASP A 448 -1.42 -20.00 13.97
C ASP A 448 -2.48 -20.12 15.09
N TYR A 449 -3.11 -21.29 15.26
CA TYR A 449 -4.08 -21.54 16.33
C TYR A 449 -4.25 -23.02 16.67
N ASN A 450 -4.00 -23.40 17.93
CA ASN A 450 -4.29 -24.74 18.43
C ASN A 450 -5.76 -24.86 18.89
N ILE A 451 -6.58 -25.55 18.09
CA ILE A 451 -8.00 -25.80 18.35
C ILE A 451 -8.29 -26.55 19.67
N THR A 452 -7.38 -27.44 20.11
CA THR A 452 -7.52 -28.20 21.37
C THR A 452 -7.30 -27.33 22.62
N SER A 453 -6.75 -26.12 22.48
CA SER A 453 -6.46 -25.23 23.61
C SER A 453 -7.70 -24.66 24.31
N GLY A 454 -8.89 -24.81 23.71
CA GLY A 454 -10.17 -24.29 24.20
C GLY A 454 -10.34 -22.77 24.11
N LYS A 455 -9.25 -22.00 24.15
CA LYS A 455 -9.19 -20.53 24.09
C LYS A 455 -9.97 -19.97 22.88
N PRO A 456 -10.55 -18.76 22.97
CA PRO A 456 -11.10 -18.08 21.80
C PRO A 456 -10.04 -17.85 20.73
N TYR A 457 -10.44 -17.87 19.45
CA TYR A 457 -9.58 -17.45 18.35
C TYR A 457 -9.27 -15.94 18.44
N ARG A 458 -8.13 -15.53 17.90
CA ARG A 458 -7.69 -14.13 17.81
C ARG A 458 -7.05 -13.89 16.43
N PRO A 459 -7.33 -12.75 15.75
CA PRO A 459 -8.22 -11.66 16.16
C PRO A 459 -9.71 -12.07 16.18
N MET A 460 -10.57 -11.24 16.77
CA MET A 460 -12.03 -11.42 16.79
C MET A 460 -12.75 -10.66 15.66
N GLY A 461 -12.07 -9.72 15.02
CA GLY A 461 -12.50 -9.11 13.77
C GLY A 461 -11.41 -9.25 12.72
N ILE A 462 -11.78 -9.36 11.44
CA ILE A 462 -10.83 -9.34 10.34
C ILE A 462 -11.48 -8.78 9.06
N HIS A 463 -10.64 -8.44 8.10
CA HIS A 463 -11.00 -7.84 6.81
C HIS A 463 -10.06 -8.40 5.74
N GLY A 464 -10.41 -8.22 4.47
CA GLY A 464 -9.63 -8.71 3.31
C GLY A 464 -10.42 -9.58 2.34
N TYR A 465 -11.66 -9.91 2.69
CA TYR A 465 -12.62 -10.65 1.88
C TYR A 465 -12.99 -9.96 0.57
N ASP A 466 -13.90 -10.59 -0.18
CA ASP A 466 -14.57 -10.01 -1.34
C ASP A 466 -14.98 -8.54 -1.10
N ASN A 467 -14.53 -7.66 -1.99
CA ASN A 467 -14.72 -6.21 -1.86
C ASN A 467 -16.17 -5.74 -2.12
N LEU A 468 -17.08 -6.65 -2.52
CA LEU A 468 -18.51 -6.39 -2.60
C LEU A 468 -19.29 -6.82 -1.34
N ALA A 469 -18.65 -7.51 -0.39
CA ALA A 469 -19.28 -7.93 0.86
C ALA A 469 -19.75 -6.72 1.69
N MET A 470 -20.93 -6.82 2.32
CA MET A 470 -21.49 -5.73 3.12
C MET A 470 -20.60 -5.36 4.30
N GLU A 471 -19.95 -6.36 4.88
CA GLU A 471 -19.00 -6.26 5.99
C GLU A 471 -17.77 -5.43 5.62
N MET A 472 -17.35 -5.45 4.34
CA MET A 472 -16.15 -4.77 3.85
C MET A 472 -16.41 -3.33 3.37
N ARG A 473 -17.67 -2.88 3.34
CA ARG A 473 -18.05 -1.53 2.90
C ARG A 473 -17.43 -0.44 3.77
N ALA A 474 -16.79 0.52 3.10
CA ALA A 474 -16.16 1.69 3.68
C ALA A 474 -17.12 2.89 3.78
N ILE A 475 -16.73 3.91 4.56
CA ILE A 475 -17.36 5.23 4.57
C ILE A 475 -16.72 6.14 3.52
N PHE A 476 -17.52 7.09 3.01
CA PHE A 476 -17.02 8.27 2.30
C PHE A 476 -17.91 9.46 2.67
N MET A 477 -17.29 10.58 3.01
CA MET A 477 -17.92 11.89 3.24
C MET A 477 -17.02 13.01 2.73
N ALA A 478 -17.61 14.11 2.26
CA ALA A 478 -16.84 15.30 1.90
C ALA A 478 -17.61 16.59 2.20
N ARG A 479 -16.89 17.65 2.58
CA ARG A 479 -17.45 18.99 2.84
C ARG A 479 -16.38 20.05 2.62
N GLY A 480 -16.75 21.19 2.03
CA GLY A 480 -15.83 22.29 1.80
C GLY A 480 -16.30 23.24 0.71
N PRO A 481 -15.65 24.39 0.53
CA PRO A 481 -16.08 25.42 -0.41
C PRO A 481 -16.16 24.97 -1.87
N ARG A 482 -15.45 23.91 -2.31
CA ARG A 482 -15.64 23.34 -3.66
C ARG A 482 -16.76 22.30 -3.71
N ILE A 483 -16.92 21.47 -2.68
CA ILE A 483 -18.02 20.51 -2.59
C ILE A 483 -19.37 21.24 -2.53
N ASP A 484 -19.45 22.34 -1.78
CA ASP A 484 -20.61 23.25 -1.70
C ASP A 484 -20.97 23.94 -3.03
N GLN A 485 -20.08 23.93 -4.04
CA GLN A 485 -20.36 24.45 -5.39
C GLN A 485 -20.90 23.39 -6.35
N TRP A 486 -20.68 22.11 -6.05
CA TRP A 486 -21.01 20.98 -6.93
C TRP A 486 -22.22 20.19 -6.45
N TYR A 487 -22.48 20.18 -5.13
CA TYR A 487 -23.53 19.38 -4.50
C TYR A 487 -24.34 20.17 -3.48
N SER A 488 -25.59 19.76 -3.26
CA SER A 488 -26.42 20.32 -2.19
C SER A 488 -26.04 19.72 -0.83
N LYS A 489 -26.28 20.45 0.27
CA LYS A 489 -25.93 19.96 1.61
C LYS A 489 -26.86 18.82 2.03
N GLY A 490 -26.27 17.74 2.54
CA GLY A 490 -26.95 16.49 2.82
C GLY A 490 -27.13 15.57 1.61
N THR A 491 -26.51 15.86 0.45
CA THR A 491 -26.57 14.95 -0.71
C THR A 491 -25.98 13.60 -0.37
N ILE A 492 -26.73 12.53 -0.66
CA ILE A 492 -26.21 11.16 -0.68
C ILE A 492 -25.80 10.86 -2.11
N VAL A 493 -24.55 10.42 -2.32
CA VAL A 493 -24.07 9.93 -3.62
C VAL A 493 -24.14 8.41 -3.68
N ALA A 494 -24.35 7.89 -4.89
CA ALA A 494 -24.45 6.47 -5.19
C ALA A 494 -23.15 5.73 -4.80
N PRO A 495 -23.22 4.40 -4.56
CA PRO A 495 -22.02 3.61 -4.29
C PRO A 495 -20.97 3.67 -5.41
N PHE A 496 -19.70 3.74 -5.03
CA PHE A 496 -18.56 3.77 -5.96
C PHE A 496 -17.32 3.08 -5.35
N PHE A 497 -16.31 2.79 -6.17
CA PHE A 497 -15.05 2.15 -5.73
C PHE A 497 -13.98 3.16 -5.32
N ASN A 498 -13.16 2.82 -4.34
CA ASN A 498 -12.17 3.73 -3.76
C ASN A 498 -11.10 4.28 -4.72
N VAL A 499 -10.91 3.69 -5.91
CA VAL A 499 -10.10 4.27 -7.00
C VAL A 499 -10.54 5.69 -7.40
N GLU A 500 -11.83 6.01 -7.28
CA GLU A 500 -12.39 7.31 -7.68
C GLU A 500 -11.97 8.46 -6.74
N VAL A 501 -11.52 8.15 -5.52
CA VAL A 501 -11.17 9.16 -4.50
C VAL A 501 -9.98 10.02 -4.95
N TYR A 502 -9.01 9.44 -5.64
CA TYR A 502 -7.85 10.18 -6.17
C TYR A 502 -8.27 11.27 -7.16
N GLY A 503 -9.11 10.92 -8.15
CA GLY A 503 -9.65 11.88 -9.13
C GLY A 503 -10.52 12.95 -8.47
N PHE A 504 -11.33 12.57 -7.47
CA PHE A 504 -12.14 13.51 -6.69
C PHE A 504 -11.29 14.52 -5.89
N VAL A 505 -10.24 14.05 -5.19
CA VAL A 505 -9.33 14.91 -4.43
C VAL A 505 -8.50 15.80 -5.37
N ALA A 506 -7.99 15.26 -6.47
CA ALA A 506 -7.29 16.04 -7.50
C ALA A 506 -8.19 17.18 -8.04
N LYS A 507 -9.47 16.91 -8.29
CA LYS A 507 -10.45 17.93 -8.72
C LYS A 507 -10.73 18.98 -7.65
N ILE A 508 -10.83 18.61 -6.36
CA ILE A 508 -10.98 19.59 -5.26
C ILE A 508 -9.76 20.50 -5.14
N LEU A 509 -8.57 20.01 -5.48
CA LEU A 509 -7.38 20.85 -5.57
C LEU A 509 -7.20 21.53 -6.93
N ASN A 510 -7.88 21.11 -8.01
CA ASN A 510 -7.56 21.52 -9.40
C ASN A 510 -6.08 21.22 -9.72
N LEU A 511 -5.74 19.96 -9.46
CA LEU A 511 -4.57 19.25 -9.95
C LEU A 511 -4.97 18.45 -11.19
N ASP A 512 -4.06 18.32 -12.16
CA ASP A 512 -4.23 17.30 -13.20
C ASP A 512 -3.83 15.95 -12.58
N PRO A 513 -4.70 14.93 -12.55
CA PRO A 513 -4.37 13.63 -11.98
C PRO A 513 -3.39 12.86 -12.88
N ALA A 514 -2.49 12.10 -12.27
CA ALA A 514 -1.70 11.10 -12.98
C ALA A 514 -2.60 9.97 -13.55
N PRO A 515 -2.15 9.20 -14.56
CA PRO A 515 -2.92 8.08 -15.09
C PRO A 515 -3.31 7.07 -13.99
N ASN A 516 -4.61 6.85 -13.83
CA ASN A 516 -5.21 6.07 -12.75
C ASN A 516 -6.42 5.27 -13.27
N ASN A 517 -7.02 4.43 -12.42
CA ASN A 517 -8.17 3.58 -12.79
C ASN A 517 -9.54 4.23 -12.54
N GLY A 518 -9.60 5.44 -11.97
CA GLY A 518 -10.84 6.19 -11.76
C GLY A 518 -11.52 6.57 -13.09
N THR A 519 -12.84 6.39 -13.15
CA THR A 519 -13.69 6.58 -14.32
C THR A 519 -14.65 7.77 -14.19
N LEU A 520 -14.93 8.23 -12.97
CA LEU A 520 -15.90 9.29 -12.69
C LEU A 520 -15.33 10.70 -12.91
N ASN A 521 -14.03 10.86 -13.18
CA ASN A 521 -13.37 12.17 -13.38
C ASN A 521 -13.66 13.17 -12.24
N GLY A 522 -13.79 12.65 -11.01
CA GLY A 522 -14.15 13.40 -9.80
C GLY A 522 -15.62 13.86 -9.72
N GLU A 523 -16.54 13.26 -10.48
CA GLU A 523 -17.99 13.55 -10.45
C GLU A 523 -18.74 12.37 -9.83
N LEU A 524 -19.04 12.49 -8.53
CA LEU A 524 -19.77 11.48 -7.79
C LEU A 524 -21.27 11.64 -8.07
N VAL A 525 -21.96 10.57 -8.46
CA VAL A 525 -23.35 10.64 -8.91
C VAL A 525 -24.30 10.78 -7.71
N PRO A 526 -25.11 11.84 -7.60
CA PRO A 526 -26.14 11.94 -6.56
C PRO A 526 -27.22 10.86 -6.71
N ILE A 527 -27.73 10.36 -5.58
CA ILE A 527 -29.00 9.62 -5.55
C ILE A 527 -30.14 10.65 -5.63
N ALA A 528 -31.19 10.34 -6.41
CA ALA A 528 -32.35 11.20 -6.68
C ALA A 528 -33.45 11.07 -5.62
#